data_AF-A0A8S3JH26-F1
#
_entry.id   AF-A0A8S3JH26-F1
#
_cell.length_a   1.000
_cell.length_b   1.000
_cell.length_c   1.000
_cell.angle_alpha   90.00
_cell.angle_beta   90.00
_cell.angle_gamma   90.00
#
_symmetry.space_group_name_H-M   'P 1'
#
loop_
_entity.id
_entity.type
_entity.pdbx_description
1 polymer ?
#
loop_
_entity_poly.entity_id
_entity_poly.type
_entity_poly.pdbx_seq_one_letter_code
_entity_poly.pdbx_strand_id
1 'polypeptide(L)'
;MIEAVAGRNLAGYTMYPDEQGIILEFGTQLLVKNIGFQHGNLRLVHLIEINDDSDSDDDDDDNSQQGLAAAMASVHVTPKPTKSINNKPTH
;
A
#
# COMPACT_ATOMS: atom_id res chain seq x y z
N MET A 1 -6.35 -8.98 -8.23
CA MET A 1 -6.17 -8.73 -6.79
C MET A 1 -4.69 -8.86 -6.47
N ILE A 2 -4.15 -8.05 -5.58
CA ILE A 2 -2.74 -8.10 -5.17
C ILE A 2 -2.72 -8.10 -3.65
N GLU A 3 -2.10 -9.11 -3.03
CA GLU A 3 -1.77 -9.15 -1.61
C GLU A 3 -0.30 -8.76 -1.46
N ALA A 4 -0.01 -7.66 -0.77
CA ALA A 4 1.35 -7.14 -0.58
C ALA A 4 1.56 -6.75 0.89
N VAL A 5 2.75 -7.04 1.40
CA VAL A 5 3.17 -6.79 2.79
C VAL A 5 4.01 -5.52 2.89
N ALA A 6 4.87 -5.24 1.89
CA ALA A 6 5.80 -4.12 1.92
C ALA A 6 5.27 -2.81 1.29
N GLY A 7 3.96 -2.71 1.08
CA GLY A 7 3.35 -1.54 0.43
C GLY A 7 3.38 -0.27 1.27
N ARG A 8 3.69 0.87 0.65
CA ARG A 8 3.61 2.20 1.29
C ARG A 8 2.37 2.95 0.84
N ASN A 9 1.64 3.51 1.78
CA ASN A 9 0.47 4.34 1.50
C ASN A 9 0.88 5.67 0.85
N LEU A 10 0.22 6.04 -0.24
CA LEU A 10 0.44 7.28 -0.98
C LEU A 10 -0.45 8.45 -0.52
N ALA A 11 -1.40 8.21 0.39
CA ALA A 11 -2.27 9.25 0.94
C ALA A 11 -1.44 10.42 1.49
N GLY A 12 -1.78 11.63 1.06
CA GLY A 12 -1.08 12.86 1.43
C GLY A 12 0.17 13.18 0.59
N TYR A 13 0.63 12.27 -0.27
CA TYR A 13 1.72 12.52 -1.23
C TYR A 13 1.23 12.78 -2.66
N THR A 14 -0.03 12.51 -2.95
CA THR A 14 -0.65 12.68 -4.27
C THR A 14 -1.58 13.89 -4.31
N MET A 15 -1.94 14.32 -5.53
CA MET A 15 -2.99 15.33 -5.75
C MET A 15 -4.41 14.76 -5.58
N TYR A 16 -4.53 13.46 -5.33
CA TYR A 16 -5.79 12.73 -5.19
C TYR A 16 -5.81 12.02 -3.83
N PRO A 17 -5.92 12.77 -2.72
CA PRO A 17 -5.79 12.23 -1.37
C PRO A 17 -6.93 11.26 -0.99
N ASP A 18 -8.07 11.36 -1.68
CA ASP A 18 -9.24 10.48 -1.47
C ASP A 18 -9.08 9.11 -2.16
N GLU A 19 -8.07 8.96 -3.03
CA GLU A 19 -7.75 7.68 -3.65
C GLU A 19 -6.86 6.84 -2.71
N GLN A 20 -7.28 5.60 -2.48
CA GLN A 20 -6.51 4.63 -1.69
C GLN A 20 -5.41 4.03 -2.55
N GLY A 21 -4.31 4.78 -2.72
CA GLY A 21 -3.12 4.36 -3.47
C GLY A 21 -2.05 3.72 -2.57
N ILE A 22 -1.47 2.62 -3.03
CA ILE A 22 -0.30 1.97 -2.43
C ILE A 22 0.79 1.89 -3.49
N ILE A 23 2.04 2.17 -3.10
CA ILE A 23 3.21 1.97 -3.93
C ILE A 23 4.04 0.79 -3.42
N LEU A 24 4.49 -0.05 -4.35
CA LEU A 24 5.43 -1.14 -4.11
C LEU A 24 6.83 -0.70 -4.55
N GLU A 25 7.86 -1.16 -3.86
CA GLU A 25 9.24 -0.81 -4.20
C GLU A 25 9.68 -1.52 -5.50
N PHE A 26 10.62 -0.92 -6.22
CA PHE A 26 11.20 -1.57 -7.39
C PHE A 26 11.91 -2.86 -6.98
N GLY A 27 11.71 -3.92 -7.75
CA GLY A 27 12.25 -5.25 -7.43
C GLY A 27 11.32 -6.11 -6.57
N THR A 28 10.16 -5.60 -6.13
CA THR A 28 9.11 -6.43 -5.50
C THR A 28 8.76 -7.59 -6.43
N GLN A 29 8.89 -8.82 -5.93
CA GLN A 29 8.58 -10.04 -6.67
C GLN A 29 7.15 -10.48 -6.36
N LEU A 30 6.39 -10.82 -7.39
CA LEU A 30 5.00 -11.26 -7.26
C LEU A 30 4.82 -12.66 -7.86
N LEU A 31 4.13 -13.54 -7.14
CA LEU A 31 3.71 -14.85 -7.61
C LEU A 31 2.23 -14.84 -8.04
N VAL A 32 1.90 -15.59 -9.09
CA VAL A 32 0.50 -15.84 -9.45
C VAL A 32 -0.07 -16.90 -8.52
N LYS A 33 -0.92 -16.50 -7.58
CA LYS A 33 -1.65 -17.41 -6.67
C LYS A 33 -2.86 -18.05 -7.34
N ASN A 34 -3.58 -17.29 -8.17
CA ASN A 34 -4.75 -17.81 -8.88
C ASN A 34 -4.94 -17.07 -10.21
N ILE A 35 -5.16 -17.84 -11.26
CA ILE A 35 -5.62 -17.34 -12.55
C ILE A 35 -7.15 -17.43 -12.51
N GLY A 36 -7.78 -16.34 -12.11
CA GLY A 36 -9.23 -16.28 -11.87
C GLY A 36 -10.05 -16.39 -13.17
N PHE A 37 -11.17 -15.65 -13.23
CA PHE A 37 -12.08 -15.73 -14.36
C PHE A 37 -11.66 -14.82 -15.54
N GLN A 38 -11.99 -15.26 -16.76
CA GLN A 38 -11.82 -14.50 -17.99
C GLN A 38 -13.18 -14.06 -18.55
N HIS A 39 -13.35 -12.75 -18.78
CA HIS A 39 -14.54 -12.19 -19.41
C HIS A 39 -14.16 -11.47 -20.72
N GLY A 40 -14.36 -12.13 -21.85
CA GLY A 40 -13.88 -11.67 -23.15
C GLY A 40 -12.35 -11.54 -23.15
N ASN A 41 -11.86 -10.31 -23.33
CA ASN A 41 -10.43 -10.00 -23.31
C ASN A 41 -9.91 -9.58 -21.93
N LEU A 42 -10.76 -9.51 -20.91
CA LEU A 42 -10.37 -9.22 -19.54
C LEU A 42 -9.99 -10.51 -18.83
N ARG A 43 -8.79 -10.56 -18.23
CA ARG A 43 -8.36 -11.65 -17.36
C ARG A 43 -8.13 -11.13 -15.95
N LEU A 44 -8.84 -11.69 -14.98
CA LEU A 44 -8.53 -11.47 -13.56
C LEU A 44 -7.42 -12.42 -13.12
N VAL A 45 -6.40 -11.86 -12.49
CA VAL A 45 -5.30 -12.58 -11.85
C VAL A 45 -5.17 -12.13 -10.41
N HIS A 46 -4.84 -13.08 -9.55
CA HIS A 46 -4.52 -12.88 -8.16
C HIS A 46 -3.01 -13.05 -7.97
N LEU A 47 -2.36 -11.98 -7.53
CA LEU A 47 -0.93 -11.92 -7.27
C LEU A 47 -0.68 -11.81 -5.76
N ILE A 48 0.39 -12.44 -5.29
CA ILE A 48 0.89 -12.31 -3.93
C ILE A 48 2.35 -11.89 -3.96
N GLU A 49 2.76 -11.03 -3.03
CA GLU A 49 4.17 -10.69 -2.84
C GLU A 49 4.94 -11.88 -2.28
N ILE A 50 6.10 -12.16 -2.87
CA ILE A 50 7.07 -13.14 -2.37
C ILE A 50 7.95 -12.40 -1.37
N ASN A 51 7.97 -12.87 -0.12
CA ASN A 51 8.90 -12.37 0.89
C ASN A 51 9.95 -13.47 1.13
N ASP A 52 11.24 -13.14 1.07
CA ASP A 52 12.32 -14.13 1.23
C ASP A 52 12.37 -14.74 2.65
N ASP A 53 11.59 -14.21 3.60
CA ASP A 53 11.42 -14.74 4.96
C ASP A 53 10.24 -15.74 5.08
N SER A 54 9.47 -15.99 4.03
CA SER A 54 8.45 -17.04 4.04
C SER A 54 9.06 -18.32 3.48
N ASP A 55 9.59 -19.13 4.39
CA ASP A 55 9.75 -20.56 4.15
C ASP A 55 8.45 -21.10 3.54
N SER A 56 8.63 -21.88 2.49
CA SER A 56 7.57 -22.50 1.71
C SER A 56 6.84 -23.56 2.52
N ASP A 57 5.98 -23.14 3.45
CA ASP A 57 5.06 -24.03 4.16
C ASP A 57 3.66 -23.90 3.55
N ASP A 58 3.50 -24.56 2.40
CA ASP A 58 2.26 -25.28 2.11
C ASP A 58 2.12 -26.29 3.26
N ASP A 59 1.32 -25.96 4.29
CA ASP A 59 0.47 -26.89 5.06
C ASP A 59 -0.13 -26.18 6.30
N ASP A 60 -1.47 -26.09 6.29
CA ASP A 60 -2.44 -26.04 7.40
C ASP A 60 -2.18 -25.26 8.72
N ASP A 61 -3.21 -24.47 9.08
CA ASP A 61 -3.67 -24.11 10.43
C ASP A 61 -2.65 -23.80 11.55
N ASP A 62 -2.77 -22.56 12.07
CA ASP A 62 -2.84 -22.20 13.51
C ASP A 62 -1.91 -21.02 13.92
N ASN A 63 -2.57 -19.89 14.19
CA ASN A 63 -2.28 -18.92 15.26
C ASN A 63 -0.82 -18.63 15.65
N SER A 64 -0.30 -17.49 15.16
CA SER A 64 0.48 -16.59 16.03
C SER A 64 0.41 -15.14 15.56
N GLN A 65 -0.56 -14.39 16.08
CA GLN A 65 -0.46 -12.95 16.18
C GLN A 65 0.65 -12.60 17.19
N GLN A 66 1.72 -11.93 16.78
CA GLN A 66 2.45 -10.96 17.61
C GLN A 66 3.56 -10.28 16.81
N GLY A 67 3.51 -8.95 16.69
CA GLY A 67 4.71 -8.17 16.38
C GLY A 67 4.59 -6.90 15.52
N LEU A 68 3.40 -6.41 15.13
CA LEU A 68 3.32 -5.26 14.19
C LEU A 68 2.98 -3.90 14.83
N ALA A 69 2.68 -3.84 16.13
CA ALA A 69 2.28 -2.59 16.80
C ALA A 69 3.45 -1.61 17.03
N ALA A 70 4.71 -2.05 16.94
CA ALA A 70 5.87 -1.23 17.31
C ALA A 70 6.37 -0.27 16.22
N ALA A 71 5.98 -0.45 14.96
CA ALA A 71 6.51 0.34 13.84
C ALA A 71 5.76 1.68 13.59
N MET A 72 4.63 1.93 14.25
CA MET A 72 3.74 3.06 13.95
C MET A 72 3.97 4.30 14.83
N ALA A 73 4.86 4.25 15.81
CA ALA A 73 4.97 5.29 16.85
C ALA A 73 5.87 6.50 16.51
N SER A 74 6.56 6.51 15.36
CA SER A 74 7.71 7.43 15.17
C SER A 74 7.74 8.13 13.82
N VAL A 75 6.63 8.68 13.32
CA VAL A 75 6.68 9.63 12.19
C VAL A 75 5.77 10.83 12.48
N HIS A 76 6.25 11.73 13.33
CA HIS A 76 5.63 13.05 13.53
C HIS A 76 6.03 13.95 12.35
N VAL A 77 5.15 14.12 11.38
CA VAL A 77 5.32 15.10 10.28
C VAL A 77 4.62 16.38 10.66
N THR A 78 5.39 17.45 10.90
CA THR A 78 4.85 18.81 11.03
C THR A 78 4.45 19.35 9.66
N PRO A 79 3.17 19.70 9.43
CA PRO A 79 2.74 20.29 8.17
C PRO A 79 3.30 21.71 8.00
N LYS A 80 3.63 22.07 6.75
CA LYS A 80 4.16 23.38 6.39
C LYS A 80 3.07 24.45 6.50
N PRO A 81 3.31 25.61 7.15
CA PRO A 81 2.29 26.64 7.30
C PRO A 81 1.96 27.30 5.96
N THR A 82 0.67 27.38 5.64
CA THR A 82 0.12 28.08 4.48
C THR A 82 0.15 29.60 4.73
N LYS A 83 0.80 30.35 3.84
CA LYS A 83 0.75 31.82 3.85
C LYS A 83 -0.64 32.28 3.41
N SER A 84 -1.37 32.95 4.32
CA SER A 84 -2.63 33.62 3.99
C SER A 84 -2.34 34.88 3.16
N ILE A 85 -2.84 34.92 1.93
CA ILE A 85 -2.69 36.07 1.02
C ILE A 85 -3.88 37.00 1.26
N ASN A 86 -3.63 38.13 1.92
CA ASN A 86 -4.64 39.13 2.24
C ASN A 86 -4.79 40.09 1.05
N ASN A 87 -5.86 39.96 0.26
CA ASN A 87 -6.17 40.92 -0.80
C ASN A 87 -6.99 42.08 -0.23
N LYS A 88 -6.36 43.24 -0.07
CA LYS A 88 -7.03 44.50 0.28
C LYS A 88 -7.48 45.20 -1.02
N PRO A 89 -8.77 45.54 -1.19
CA PRO A 89 -9.20 46.31 -2.35
C PRO A 89 -8.84 47.80 -2.14
N THR A 90 -8.15 48.39 -3.10
CA THR A 90 -7.96 49.85 -3.20
C THR A 90 -9.15 50.47 -3.89
N HIS A 91 -9.62 51.57 -3.30
CA HIS A 91 -10.86 52.29 -3.60
C HIS A 91 -10.75 53.19 -4.83
#